data_AF-A0A7Y8I1M8-F1
#
_entry.id   AF-A0A7Y8I1M8-F1
#
_cell.length_a   1.000
_cell.length_b   1.000
_cell.length_c   1.000
_cell.angle_alpha   90.00
_cell.angle_beta   90.00
_cell.angle_gamma   90.00
#
_symmetry.space_group_name_H-M   'P 1'
#
loop_
_entity.id
_entity.type
_entity.pdbx_description
1 polymer ?
#
loop_
_entity_poly.entity_id
_entity_poly.type
_entity_poly.pdbx_seq_one_letter_code
_entity_poly.pdbx_strand_id
1 'polypeptide(L)'
;MHAPPVLLLLAAALAAAAPPPSLSQAEIEDKIRGGLLGQILGDLNGLQHENKYADEPGNVESYTPALPGGAWTDDDTDIEWVYLVEMERTGTILLPYPRIAELWRAHINRRIWCSHKYLRQLLEIGIEPPLTGSPLLNPWASFNLSGQFVSESWGLIAAGKPQTAARIALHYVHTSISGEPAQSAQLFAAMIATAFLTSDIGAILDAGAASIDPRSRMREVLGDVRRWHRENPAGWRATRRLIRDKYTLFPGKRDIRDMNGVVLNGAGTIAALLYGQGDFVETLRHAFNFGWDADNNAATSGTILGVIKGRKWIDSQGWNIADLYRNTSRDGLPGETLTRFGGRLAALSRIVAGQNHKLPVESPANIEPLDDAAAKLAALQARMKPLIEKDLAGNAQAQARAAYLAIALDLAPALRNANPQWMKAIRALSKHSGLMQVLFHDSPGEPGRILRERAAAAGLIPPPKQP
;
A
#
# COMPACT_ATOMS: atom_id res chain seq x y z
N MET A 1 -7.09 -65.03 36.32
CA MET A 1 -6.97 -64.38 35.00
C MET A 1 -6.66 -62.91 35.20
N HIS A 2 -5.38 -62.55 35.28
CA HIS A 2 -4.94 -61.15 35.27
C HIS A 2 -3.77 -61.04 34.29
N ALA A 3 -4.01 -60.38 33.16
CA ALA A 3 -2.98 -60.06 32.16
C ALA A 3 -2.27 -58.77 32.58
N PRO A 4 -0.95 -58.62 32.35
CA PRO A 4 -0.24 -57.39 32.67
C PRO A 4 -0.47 -56.32 31.59
N PRO A 5 -0.32 -55.03 31.91
CA PRO A 5 -0.47 -53.96 30.93
C PRO A 5 0.78 -53.86 30.05
N VAL A 6 0.57 -53.85 28.74
CA VAL A 6 1.60 -53.54 27.74
C VAL A 6 1.82 -52.04 27.75
N LEU A 7 3.03 -51.61 28.14
CA LEU A 7 3.46 -50.22 28.05
C LEU A 7 3.83 -49.91 26.59
N LEU A 8 2.96 -49.20 25.86
CA LEU A 8 3.30 -48.66 24.53
C LEU A 8 4.17 -47.40 24.72
N LEU A 9 5.48 -47.53 24.48
CA LEU A 9 6.39 -46.39 24.33
C LEU A 9 6.20 -45.78 22.93
N LEU A 10 5.43 -44.70 22.85
CA LEU A 10 5.41 -43.81 21.68
C LEU A 10 6.70 -42.98 21.66
N ALA A 11 7.68 -43.44 20.88
CA ALA A 11 8.84 -42.61 20.52
C ALA A 11 8.39 -41.53 19.53
N ALA A 12 8.15 -40.31 20.02
CA ALA A 12 8.00 -39.14 19.16
C ALA A 12 9.38 -38.81 18.57
N ALA A 13 9.58 -39.16 17.30
CA ALA A 13 10.74 -38.69 16.55
C ALA A 13 10.58 -37.17 16.34
N LEU A 14 11.30 -36.38 17.12
CA LEU A 14 11.52 -34.96 16.82
C LEU A 14 12.30 -34.89 15.50
N ALA A 15 11.60 -34.66 14.40
CA ALA A 15 12.24 -34.23 13.17
C ALA A 15 12.98 -32.92 13.47
N ALA A 16 14.32 -32.97 13.43
CA ALA A 16 15.13 -31.77 13.53
C ALA A 16 14.70 -30.81 12.41
N ALA A 17 14.24 -29.61 12.77
CA ALA A 17 13.90 -28.58 11.79
C ALA A 17 15.13 -28.33 10.91
N ALA A 18 14.94 -28.40 9.59
CA ALA A 18 16.01 -28.08 8.64
C ALA A 18 16.58 -26.69 8.99
N PRO A 19 17.91 -26.50 8.89
CA PRO A 19 18.48 -25.18 9.13
C PRO A 19 17.81 -24.16 8.20
N PRO A 20 17.54 -22.93 8.69
CA PRO A 20 16.89 -21.93 7.86
C PRO A 20 17.73 -21.70 6.59
N PRO A 21 17.09 -21.52 5.43
CA PRO A 21 17.82 -21.30 4.18
C PRO A 21 18.75 -20.10 4.33
N SER A 22 20.04 -20.30 4.06
CA SER A 22 21.03 -19.22 4.00
C SER A 22 21.19 -18.78 2.55
N LEU A 23 20.63 -17.62 2.19
CA LEU A 23 20.89 -17.01 0.89
C LEU A 23 22.22 -16.26 0.93
N SER A 24 23.03 -16.40 -0.11
CA SER A 24 24.18 -15.54 -0.34
C SER A 24 23.76 -14.12 -0.69
N GLN A 25 24.65 -13.16 -0.47
CA GLN A 25 24.41 -11.76 -0.84
C GLN A 25 24.09 -11.61 -2.34
N ALA A 26 24.74 -12.40 -3.21
CA ALA A 26 24.49 -12.37 -4.64
C ALA A 26 23.09 -12.89 -5.01
N GLU A 27 22.58 -13.91 -4.30
CA GLU A 27 21.22 -14.41 -4.48
C GLU A 27 20.19 -13.38 -4.02
N ILE A 28 20.42 -12.71 -2.87
CA ILE A 28 19.54 -11.64 -2.40
C ILE A 28 19.48 -10.50 -3.43
N GLU A 29 20.62 -10.07 -3.96
CA GLU A 29 20.66 -8.99 -4.96
C GLU A 29 19.99 -9.36 -6.27
N ASP A 30 20.16 -10.60 -6.74
CA ASP A 30 19.48 -11.11 -7.93
C ASP A 30 17.96 -11.13 -7.72
N LYS A 31 17.50 -11.58 -6.56
CA LYS A 31 16.08 -11.60 -6.17
C LYS A 31 15.50 -10.19 -6.02
N ILE A 32 16.21 -9.25 -5.40
CA ILE A 32 15.80 -7.83 -5.30
C ILE A 32 15.61 -7.23 -6.70
N ARG A 33 16.58 -7.42 -7.58
CA ARG A 33 16.53 -6.91 -8.96
C ARG A 33 15.42 -7.57 -9.77
N GLY A 34 15.17 -8.85 -9.53
CA GLY A 34 14.05 -9.59 -10.12
C GLY A 34 12.71 -9.05 -9.64
N GLY A 35 12.57 -8.81 -8.33
CA GLY A 35 11.38 -8.22 -7.74
C GLY A 35 11.07 -6.83 -8.27
N LEU A 36 12.07 -5.93 -8.31
CA LEU A 36 11.89 -4.59 -8.89
C LEU A 36 11.46 -4.65 -10.36
N LEU A 37 12.14 -5.46 -11.18
CA LEU A 37 11.79 -5.58 -12.59
C LEU A 37 10.40 -6.21 -12.78
N GLY A 38 10.05 -7.16 -11.91
CA GLY A 38 8.73 -7.77 -11.88
C GLY A 38 7.62 -6.76 -11.53
N GLN A 39 7.86 -5.88 -10.56
CA GLN A 39 6.96 -4.77 -10.22
C GLN A 39 6.71 -3.89 -11.44
N ILE A 40 7.79 -3.40 -12.06
CA ILE A 40 7.73 -2.45 -13.18
C ILE A 40 7.10 -3.07 -14.43
N LEU A 41 7.34 -4.36 -14.70
CA LEU A 41 6.67 -5.08 -15.80
C LEU A 41 5.17 -5.22 -15.53
N GLY A 42 4.79 -5.61 -14.30
CA GLY A 42 3.40 -5.76 -13.89
C GLY A 42 2.63 -4.44 -14.00
N ASP A 43 3.17 -3.39 -13.41
CA ASP A 43 2.68 -2.01 -13.47
C ASP A 43 2.51 -1.54 -14.93
N LEU A 44 3.62 -1.32 -15.64
CA LEU A 44 3.58 -0.61 -16.91
C LEU A 44 2.96 -1.40 -18.06
N ASN A 45 3.00 -2.74 -18.04
CA ASN A 45 2.24 -3.54 -19.01
C ASN A 45 0.75 -3.66 -18.62
N GLY A 46 0.44 -3.51 -17.33
CA GLY A 46 -0.90 -3.57 -16.76
C GLY A 46 -1.71 -2.28 -16.90
N LEU A 47 -1.07 -1.12 -17.10
CA LEU A 47 -1.75 0.18 -17.24
C LEU A 47 -2.87 0.18 -18.29
N GLN A 48 -2.72 -0.61 -19.37
CA GLN A 48 -3.76 -0.73 -20.39
C GLN A 48 -4.99 -1.53 -19.92
N HIS A 49 -4.98 -2.11 -18.72
CA HIS A 49 -6.06 -2.90 -18.13
C HIS A 49 -6.64 -2.24 -16.87
N GLU A 50 -5.93 -1.24 -16.32
CA GLU A 50 -6.33 -0.43 -15.17
C GLU A 50 -7.79 0.04 -15.30
N ASN A 51 -8.61 -0.29 -14.30
CA ASN A 51 -10.00 0.13 -14.13
C ASN A 51 -10.95 -0.21 -15.30
N LYS A 52 -10.56 -1.09 -16.24
CA LYS A 52 -11.38 -1.49 -17.39
C LYS A 52 -12.40 -2.58 -17.08
N TYR A 53 -12.08 -3.49 -16.16
CA TYR A 53 -12.79 -4.74 -15.93
C TYR A 53 -13.43 -4.79 -14.53
N ALA A 54 -14.35 -3.84 -14.25
CA ALA A 54 -15.05 -3.78 -12.96
C ALA A 54 -16.19 -4.81 -12.88
N ASP A 55 -17.06 -4.87 -13.89
CA ASP A 55 -18.24 -5.73 -13.87
C ASP A 55 -17.95 -7.13 -14.43
N GLU A 56 -17.22 -7.21 -15.53
CA GLU A 56 -16.86 -8.47 -16.19
C GLU A 56 -15.34 -8.64 -16.22
N PRO A 57 -14.82 -9.88 -16.22
CA PRO A 57 -13.39 -10.13 -16.31
C PRO A 57 -12.80 -9.68 -17.66
N GLY A 58 -11.48 -9.51 -17.69
CA GLY A 58 -10.75 -9.34 -18.94
C GLY A 58 -10.80 -10.57 -19.87
N ASN A 59 -10.20 -10.40 -21.06
CA ASN A 59 -10.00 -11.47 -22.03
C ASN A 59 -8.58 -11.47 -22.64
N VAL A 60 -7.56 -11.23 -21.80
CA VAL A 60 -6.15 -11.35 -22.21
C VAL A 60 -5.80 -12.83 -22.30
N GLU A 61 -5.66 -13.32 -23.53
CA GLU A 61 -5.37 -14.73 -23.84
C GLU A 61 -3.87 -15.02 -23.84
N SER A 62 -3.05 -14.07 -24.28
CA SER A 62 -1.60 -14.15 -24.28
C SER A 62 -0.97 -12.81 -23.88
N TYR A 63 0.23 -12.89 -23.32
CA TYR A 63 0.99 -11.74 -22.85
C TYR A 63 2.47 -12.06 -22.99
N THR A 64 3.23 -11.10 -23.52
CA THR A 64 4.70 -11.16 -23.55
C THR A 64 5.21 -9.91 -22.84
N PRO A 65 5.93 -10.05 -21.70
CA PRO A 65 6.51 -8.91 -21.02
C PRO A 65 7.49 -8.14 -21.93
N ALA A 66 7.39 -6.81 -21.93
CA ALA A 66 8.27 -5.97 -22.73
C ALA A 66 8.26 -4.51 -22.24
N LEU A 67 9.43 -3.87 -22.30
CA LEU A 67 9.64 -2.44 -22.06
C LEU A 67 10.66 -1.89 -23.07
N PRO A 68 10.35 -1.90 -24.38
CA PRO A 68 11.31 -1.51 -25.42
C PRO A 68 11.76 -0.05 -25.30
N GLY A 69 10.88 0.82 -24.81
CA GLY A 69 11.18 2.22 -24.52
C GLY A 69 11.71 2.47 -23.11
N GLY A 70 11.93 1.42 -22.31
CA GLY A 70 12.23 1.53 -20.88
C GLY A 70 11.03 1.93 -20.04
N ALA A 71 11.24 1.95 -18.73
CA ALA A 71 10.26 2.31 -17.73
C ALA A 71 10.14 3.83 -17.53
N TRP A 72 9.09 4.26 -16.86
CA TRP A 72 8.88 5.64 -16.42
C TRP A 72 8.18 5.65 -15.07
N THR A 73 8.17 6.80 -14.43
CA THR A 73 7.49 7.02 -13.15
C THR A 73 5.98 6.87 -13.28
N ASP A 74 5.43 5.96 -12.50
CA ASP A 74 4.01 5.76 -12.25
C ASP A 74 3.76 5.67 -10.73
N ASP A 75 2.55 5.95 -10.22
CA ASP A 75 2.37 6.09 -8.77
C ASP A 75 2.55 4.79 -7.97
N ASP A 76 2.45 3.64 -8.65
CA ASP A 76 2.83 2.31 -8.15
C ASP A 76 4.32 2.12 -7.87
N THR A 77 5.19 2.96 -8.43
CA THR A 77 6.65 2.79 -8.33
C THR A 77 7.39 4.04 -7.88
N ASP A 78 6.86 5.23 -8.17
CA ASP A 78 7.60 6.48 -8.07
C ASP A 78 7.52 7.16 -6.70
N ILE A 79 6.50 6.87 -5.88
CA ILE A 79 6.35 7.42 -4.52
C ILE A 79 7.38 6.78 -3.60
N GLU A 80 7.49 5.45 -3.62
CA GLU A 80 8.53 4.71 -2.89
C GLU A 80 9.92 5.18 -3.33
N TRP A 81 10.12 5.36 -4.64
CA TRP A 81 11.38 5.79 -5.22
C TRP A 81 11.90 7.11 -4.63
N VAL A 82 11.04 8.12 -4.39
CA VAL A 82 11.45 9.38 -3.71
C VAL A 82 12.05 9.10 -2.33
N TYR A 83 11.43 8.21 -1.54
CA TYR A 83 11.94 7.85 -0.23
C TYR A 83 13.25 7.06 -0.34
N LEU A 84 13.33 6.11 -1.26
CA LEU A 84 14.54 5.30 -1.47
C LEU A 84 15.74 6.16 -1.87
N VAL A 85 15.53 7.21 -2.67
CA VAL A 85 16.58 8.19 -3.02
C VAL A 85 17.10 8.88 -1.77
N GLU A 86 16.20 9.33 -0.89
CA GLU A 86 16.59 9.97 0.38
C GLU A 86 17.22 8.99 1.37
N MET A 87 16.72 7.75 1.46
CA MET A 87 17.30 6.71 2.31
C MET A 87 18.74 6.42 1.90
N GLU A 88 19.03 6.31 0.60
CA GLU A 88 20.39 6.08 0.12
C GLU A 88 21.31 7.26 0.47
N ARG A 89 20.81 8.49 0.30
CA ARG A 89 21.57 9.71 0.59
C ARG A 89 21.94 9.83 2.07
N THR A 90 21.06 9.38 2.96
CA THR A 90 21.17 9.60 4.41
C THR A 90 21.56 8.37 5.21
N GLY A 91 21.45 7.17 4.63
CA GLY A 91 21.55 5.89 5.32
C GLY A 91 20.40 5.63 6.31
N THR A 92 19.33 6.42 6.28
CA THR A 92 18.22 6.33 7.25
C THR A 92 17.03 5.61 6.64
N ILE A 93 16.68 4.42 7.16
CA ILE A 93 15.57 3.59 6.64
C ILE A 93 14.20 4.13 7.06
N LEU A 94 14.05 4.63 8.28
CA LEU A 94 12.79 5.23 8.75
C LEU A 94 12.95 6.76 8.76
N LEU A 95 12.61 7.40 7.64
CA LEU A 95 12.73 8.85 7.51
C LEU A 95 11.76 9.54 8.48
N PRO A 96 12.20 10.53 9.28
CA PRO A 96 11.29 11.27 10.15
C PRO A 96 10.13 11.89 9.36
N TYR A 97 8.92 11.90 9.93
CA TYR A 97 7.75 12.44 9.23
C TYR A 97 7.88 13.89 8.75
N PRO A 98 8.53 14.82 9.48
CA PRO A 98 8.81 16.16 8.94
C PRO A 98 9.65 16.11 7.66
N ARG A 99 10.63 15.19 7.58
CA ARG A 99 11.42 14.99 6.37
C ARG A 99 10.59 14.41 5.23
N ILE A 100 9.68 13.49 5.52
CA ILE A 100 8.71 13.00 4.52
C ILE A 100 7.87 14.18 4.00
N ALA A 101 7.35 15.04 4.88
CA ALA A 101 6.56 16.22 4.48
C ALA A 101 7.37 17.19 3.59
N GLU A 102 8.66 17.39 3.85
CA GLU A 102 9.58 18.15 2.99
C GLU A 102 9.73 17.51 1.60
N LEU A 103 9.95 16.19 1.54
CA LEU A 103 10.09 15.46 0.27
C LEU A 103 8.82 15.55 -0.58
N TRP A 104 7.64 15.43 0.02
CA TRP A 104 6.37 15.58 -0.70
C TRP A 104 6.23 16.96 -1.34
N ARG A 105 6.53 18.03 -0.59
CA ARG A 105 6.47 19.41 -1.11
C ARG A 105 7.50 19.64 -2.22
N ALA A 106 8.69 19.08 -2.07
CA ALA A 106 9.78 19.26 -3.03
C ALA A 106 9.58 18.45 -4.32
N HIS A 107 9.05 17.22 -4.23
CA HIS A 107 9.17 16.24 -5.31
C HIS A 107 7.84 15.61 -5.76
N ILE A 108 6.74 15.74 -5.02
CA ILE A 108 5.48 15.02 -5.32
C ILE A 108 4.31 16.02 -5.45
N ASN A 109 4.23 16.70 -6.60
CA ASN A 109 3.25 17.77 -6.83
C ASN A 109 2.24 17.52 -7.97
N ARG A 110 2.40 16.44 -8.75
CA ARG A 110 1.56 16.09 -9.91
C ARG A 110 1.49 14.58 -10.09
N ARG A 111 0.52 14.11 -10.89
CA ARG A 111 0.27 12.67 -11.09
C ARG A 111 0.19 11.95 -9.74
N ILE A 112 -0.77 12.43 -8.95
CA ILE A 112 -1.14 11.90 -7.64
C ILE A 112 -2.66 11.87 -7.56
N TRP A 113 -3.20 10.79 -7.03
CA TRP A 113 -4.63 10.53 -6.99
C TRP A 113 -5.10 10.24 -5.56
N CYS A 114 -6.42 10.22 -5.39
CA CYS A 114 -7.08 9.68 -4.21
C CYS A 114 -6.47 10.17 -2.87
N SER A 115 -6.01 9.24 -2.02
CA SER A 115 -5.49 9.57 -0.69
C SER A 115 -4.23 10.42 -0.73
N HIS A 116 -3.34 10.18 -1.69
CA HIS A 116 -2.10 10.95 -1.89
C HIS A 116 -2.38 12.39 -2.34
N LYS A 117 -3.38 12.58 -3.22
CA LYS A 117 -3.84 13.92 -3.62
C LYS A 117 -4.38 14.68 -2.40
N TYR A 118 -5.18 14.02 -1.56
CA TYR A 118 -5.74 14.63 -0.35
C TYR A 118 -4.65 15.01 0.67
N LEU A 119 -3.73 14.08 0.96
CA LEU A 119 -2.51 14.30 1.74
C LEU A 119 -1.76 15.55 1.27
N ARG A 120 -1.51 15.69 -0.03
CA ARG A 120 -0.76 16.81 -0.58
C ARG A 120 -1.43 18.15 -0.26
N GLN A 121 -2.76 18.19 -0.21
CA GLN A 121 -3.51 19.40 0.18
C GLN A 121 -3.49 19.66 1.69
N LEU A 122 -3.44 18.62 2.53
CA LEU A 122 -3.29 18.78 3.97
C LEU A 122 -1.92 19.39 4.35
N LEU A 123 -0.87 19.06 3.59
CA LEU A 123 0.47 19.64 3.78
C LEU A 123 0.50 21.17 3.59
N GLU A 124 -0.38 21.74 2.75
CA GLU A 124 -0.47 23.18 2.47
C GLU A 124 -0.98 23.98 3.69
N ILE A 125 -1.79 23.36 4.53
CA ILE A 125 -2.23 23.92 5.81
C ILE A 125 -1.34 23.45 6.97
N GLY A 126 -0.21 22.80 6.70
CA GLY A 126 0.75 22.37 7.72
C GLY A 126 0.24 21.23 8.61
N ILE A 127 -0.66 20.38 8.11
CA ILE A 127 -0.95 19.08 8.72
C ILE A 127 0.00 18.08 8.07
N GLU A 128 0.82 17.41 8.87
CA GLU A 128 1.90 16.54 8.39
C GLU A 128 1.66 15.07 8.77
N PRO A 129 2.30 14.11 8.07
CA PRO A 129 2.32 12.71 8.47
C PRO A 129 2.71 12.50 9.96
N PRO A 130 2.16 11.47 10.62
CA PRO A 130 1.20 10.49 10.11
C PRO A 130 -0.25 11.00 10.17
N LEU A 131 -0.48 12.25 10.59
CA LEU A 131 -1.82 12.78 10.82
C LEU A 131 -2.64 12.87 9.51
N THR A 132 -1.96 13.07 8.39
CA THR A 132 -2.51 13.07 7.03
C THR A 132 -3.06 11.71 6.57
N GLY A 133 -2.60 10.60 7.17
CA GLY A 133 -3.13 9.25 6.93
C GLY A 133 -4.25 8.84 7.89
N SER A 134 -4.74 9.78 8.73
CA SER A 134 -5.87 9.52 9.62
C SER A 134 -7.19 9.51 8.84
N PRO A 135 -8.09 8.52 9.02
CA PRO A 135 -9.39 8.51 8.35
C PRO A 135 -10.34 9.60 8.87
N LEU A 136 -10.00 10.18 10.03
CA LEU A 136 -10.72 11.33 10.58
C LEU A 136 -10.41 12.61 9.81
N LEU A 137 -9.24 12.68 9.17
CA LEU A 137 -8.78 13.87 8.43
C LEU A 137 -8.64 13.64 6.92
N ASN A 138 -8.63 12.40 6.47
CA ASN A 138 -8.50 12.05 5.07
C ASN A 138 -9.56 11.01 4.74
N PRO A 139 -10.64 11.37 4.03
CA PRO A 139 -11.76 10.47 3.73
C PRO A 139 -11.38 9.21 2.94
N TRP A 140 -10.22 9.21 2.28
CA TRP A 140 -9.71 8.06 1.52
C TRP A 140 -8.98 7.04 2.39
N ALA A 141 -8.47 7.47 3.54
CA ALA A 141 -7.45 6.76 4.30
C ALA A 141 -7.88 5.39 4.85
N SER A 142 -9.19 5.14 4.94
CA SER A 142 -9.75 3.89 5.51
C SER A 142 -9.95 2.76 4.50
N PHE A 143 -9.76 3.00 3.20
CA PHE A 143 -9.99 1.96 2.18
C PHE A 143 -8.99 1.98 1.01
N ASN A 144 -8.31 3.10 0.76
CA ASN A 144 -7.59 3.35 -0.49
C ASN A 144 -6.45 2.36 -0.75
N LEU A 145 -6.26 2.04 -2.04
CA LEU A 145 -5.30 1.05 -2.53
C LEU A 145 -3.82 1.39 -2.26
N SER A 146 -3.47 2.59 -1.84
CA SER A 146 -2.09 2.89 -1.40
C SER A 146 -1.62 2.00 -0.24
N GLY A 147 -2.51 1.26 0.43
CA GLY A 147 -2.10 0.13 1.28
C GLY A 147 -1.49 -1.08 0.54
N GLN A 148 -1.47 -1.10 -0.79
CA GLN A 148 -0.92 -2.17 -1.62
C GLN A 148 0.21 -1.61 -2.49
N PHE A 149 -0.06 -0.64 -3.38
CA PHE A 149 0.89 -0.14 -4.40
C PHE A 149 2.12 0.65 -3.93
N VAL A 150 2.24 0.93 -2.62
CA VAL A 150 3.45 1.51 -2.02
C VAL A 150 3.96 0.62 -0.89
N SER A 151 3.95 -0.70 -1.10
CA SER A 151 4.39 -1.69 -0.10
C SER A 151 5.56 -2.57 -0.56
N GLU A 152 5.82 -2.61 -1.86
CA GLU A 152 6.71 -3.55 -2.53
C GLU A 152 8.17 -3.35 -2.13
N SER A 153 8.64 -2.10 -2.20
CA SER A 153 10.05 -1.77 -1.93
C SER A 153 10.49 -2.17 -0.52
N TRP A 154 9.57 -2.12 0.45
CA TRP A 154 9.85 -2.45 1.85
C TRP A 154 10.08 -3.94 2.04
N GLY A 155 9.32 -4.78 1.34
CA GLY A 155 9.56 -6.22 1.26
C GLY A 155 10.88 -6.54 0.57
N LEU A 156 11.21 -5.83 -0.52
CA LEU A 156 12.46 -6.03 -1.27
C LEU A 156 13.70 -5.72 -0.43
N ILE A 157 13.69 -4.66 0.39
CA ILE A 157 14.85 -4.33 1.23
C ILE A 157 14.93 -5.17 2.51
N ALA A 158 13.88 -5.93 2.86
CA ALA A 158 13.79 -6.71 4.10
C ALA A 158 13.73 -8.23 3.83
N ALA A 159 14.64 -8.74 2.98
CA ALA A 159 14.73 -10.16 2.62
C ALA A 159 14.68 -11.11 3.84
N GLY A 160 13.70 -12.01 3.86
CA GLY A 160 13.49 -12.97 4.95
C GLY A 160 13.02 -12.36 6.29
N LYS A 161 12.63 -11.08 6.29
CA LYS A 161 12.26 -10.32 7.49
C LYS A 161 10.84 -9.74 7.41
N PRO A 162 9.80 -10.59 7.45
CA PRO A 162 8.41 -10.14 7.28
C PRO A 162 7.96 -9.07 8.29
N GLN A 163 8.37 -9.13 9.56
CA GLN A 163 7.98 -8.10 10.55
C GLN A 163 8.72 -6.78 10.31
N THR A 164 10.00 -6.82 9.94
CA THR A 164 10.75 -5.62 9.55
C THR A 164 10.18 -4.99 8.29
N ALA A 165 9.84 -5.80 7.28
CA ALA A 165 9.17 -5.33 6.06
C ALA A 165 7.85 -4.61 6.39
N ALA A 166 7.01 -5.24 7.20
CA ALA A 166 5.76 -4.66 7.68
C ALA A 166 5.98 -3.33 8.43
N ARG A 167 7.03 -3.23 9.27
CA ARG A 167 7.30 -2.03 10.06
C ARG A 167 7.70 -0.85 9.18
N ILE A 168 8.54 -1.10 8.19
CA ILE A 168 8.94 -0.08 7.21
C ILE A 168 7.72 0.33 6.39
N ALA A 169 6.93 -0.64 5.92
CA ALA A 169 5.70 -0.37 5.17
C ALA A 169 4.73 0.53 5.95
N LEU A 170 4.36 0.14 7.18
CA LEU A 170 3.48 0.93 8.06
C LEU A 170 3.94 2.37 8.21
N HIS A 171 5.24 2.59 8.46
CA HIS A 171 5.81 3.92 8.62
C HIS A 171 5.51 4.81 7.41
N TYR A 172 5.68 4.31 6.19
CA TYR A 172 5.46 5.06 4.96
C TYR A 172 3.99 5.16 4.55
N VAL A 173 3.19 4.11 4.70
CA VAL A 173 1.77 4.15 4.33
C VAL A 173 0.94 5.01 5.29
N HIS A 174 1.36 5.18 6.55
CA HIS A 174 0.74 6.15 7.48
C HIS A 174 0.84 7.61 7.04
N THR A 175 1.62 7.90 6.01
CA THR A 175 1.59 9.20 5.34
C THR A 175 0.19 9.47 4.75
N SER A 176 -0.52 8.46 4.24
CA SER A 176 -1.77 8.66 3.50
C SER A 176 -2.92 7.74 3.93
N ILE A 177 -2.67 6.60 4.59
CA ILE A 177 -3.71 5.65 4.98
C ILE A 177 -3.51 5.09 6.40
N SER A 178 -4.55 4.46 6.95
CA SER A 178 -4.45 3.66 8.19
C SER A 178 -5.65 2.73 8.36
N GLY A 179 -5.57 1.79 9.30
CA GLY A 179 -6.62 0.79 9.51
C GLY A 179 -6.55 -0.33 8.48
N GLU A 180 -7.64 -0.62 7.78
CA GLU A 180 -7.71 -1.77 6.85
C GLU A 180 -6.65 -1.71 5.73
N PRO A 181 -6.38 -0.57 5.07
CA PRO A 181 -5.30 -0.51 4.08
C PRO A 181 -3.91 -0.73 4.67
N ALA A 182 -3.68 -0.36 5.93
CA ALA A 182 -2.42 -0.64 6.60
C ALA A 182 -2.23 -2.15 6.88
N GLN A 183 -3.32 -2.92 7.01
CA GLN A 183 -3.25 -4.38 7.05
C GLN A 183 -2.82 -4.94 5.69
N SER A 184 -3.34 -4.39 4.59
CA SER A 184 -2.89 -4.75 3.24
C SER A 184 -1.37 -4.53 3.07
N ALA A 185 -0.84 -3.44 3.61
CA ALA A 185 0.58 -3.13 3.51
C ALA A 185 1.44 -4.15 4.27
N GLN A 186 1.02 -4.51 5.49
CA GLN A 186 1.66 -5.56 6.27
C GLN A 186 1.61 -6.92 5.54
N LEU A 187 0.46 -7.26 4.94
CA LEU A 187 0.25 -8.51 4.21
C LEU A 187 1.26 -8.64 3.05
N PHE A 188 1.28 -7.68 2.13
CA PHE A 188 2.09 -7.78 0.92
C PHE A 188 3.58 -7.58 1.18
N ALA A 189 3.98 -6.66 2.07
CA ALA A 189 5.38 -6.51 2.44
C ALA A 189 5.95 -7.79 3.08
N ALA A 190 5.17 -8.45 3.94
CA ALA A 190 5.56 -9.73 4.53
C ALA A 190 5.61 -10.88 3.50
N MET A 191 4.67 -10.92 2.56
CA MET A 191 4.68 -11.89 1.46
C MET A 191 5.94 -11.77 0.60
N ILE A 192 6.29 -10.53 0.20
CA ILE A 192 7.49 -10.25 -0.60
C ILE A 192 8.76 -10.61 0.16
N ALA A 193 8.88 -10.23 1.43
CA ALA A 193 10.02 -10.60 2.28
C ALA A 193 10.15 -12.12 2.42
N THR A 194 9.04 -12.85 2.51
CA THR A 194 9.01 -14.31 2.63
C THR A 194 9.38 -15.02 1.33
N ALA A 195 9.04 -14.44 0.17
CA ALA A 195 9.34 -14.99 -1.15
C ALA A 195 10.85 -15.14 -1.44
N PHE A 196 11.71 -14.46 -0.67
CA PHE A 196 13.15 -14.72 -0.71
C PHE A 196 13.51 -16.15 -0.29
N LEU A 197 12.75 -16.71 0.66
CA LEU A 197 13.06 -17.98 1.34
C LEU A 197 12.35 -19.19 0.74
N THR A 198 11.30 -19.00 -0.06
CA THR A 198 10.48 -20.08 -0.61
C THR A 198 9.84 -19.67 -1.93
N SER A 199 9.58 -20.65 -2.80
CA SER A 199 8.78 -20.51 -4.01
C SER A 199 7.35 -21.06 -3.85
N ASP A 200 7.00 -21.57 -2.68
CA ASP A 200 5.65 -22.08 -2.38
C ASP A 200 4.67 -20.91 -2.15
N ILE A 201 3.78 -20.70 -3.12
CA ILE A 201 2.74 -19.66 -3.06
C ILE A 201 1.84 -19.84 -1.84
N GLY A 202 1.54 -21.08 -1.43
CA GLY A 202 0.75 -21.35 -0.23
C GLY A 202 1.44 -20.83 1.04
N ALA A 203 2.74 -21.14 1.20
CA ALA A 203 3.54 -20.67 2.33
C ALA A 203 3.68 -19.14 2.35
N ILE A 204 3.82 -18.50 1.18
CA ILE A 204 3.86 -17.04 1.06
C ILE A 204 2.53 -16.43 1.50
N LEU A 205 1.40 -16.98 1.05
CA LEU A 205 0.06 -16.53 1.47
C LEU A 205 -0.17 -16.75 2.98
N ASP A 206 0.33 -17.85 3.56
CA ASP A 206 0.27 -18.11 4.99
C ASP A 206 1.06 -17.05 5.80
N ALA A 207 2.23 -16.64 5.30
CA ALA A 207 3.02 -15.57 5.90
C ALA A 207 2.32 -14.19 5.84
N GLY A 208 1.67 -13.87 4.72
CA GLY A 208 0.83 -12.68 4.60
C GLY A 208 -0.33 -12.71 5.59
N ALA A 209 -1.05 -13.84 5.66
CA ALA A 209 -2.17 -14.01 6.59
C ALA A 209 -1.77 -13.87 8.06
N ALA A 210 -0.60 -14.39 8.44
CA ALA A 210 -0.06 -14.27 9.80
C ALA A 210 0.38 -12.84 10.15
N SER A 211 0.64 -11.99 9.15
CA SER A 211 1.11 -10.61 9.33
C SER A 211 -0.01 -9.58 9.50
N ILE A 212 -1.27 -9.99 9.42
CA ILE A 212 -2.43 -9.10 9.59
C ILE A 212 -3.30 -9.49 10.77
N ASP A 213 -4.02 -8.52 11.31
CA ASP A 213 -5.00 -8.72 12.38
C ASP A 213 -6.04 -9.78 11.94
N PRO A 214 -6.35 -10.79 12.77
CA PRO A 214 -7.40 -11.76 12.46
C PRO A 214 -8.78 -11.16 12.14
N ARG A 215 -9.05 -9.93 12.59
CA ARG A 215 -10.29 -9.18 12.32
C ARG A 215 -10.28 -8.41 11.00
N SER A 216 -9.14 -8.35 10.32
CA SER A 216 -9.00 -7.64 9.04
C SER A 216 -9.92 -8.23 7.97
N ARG A 217 -10.54 -7.37 7.17
CA ARG A 217 -11.32 -7.79 5.99
C ARG A 217 -10.44 -8.55 4.99
N MET A 218 -9.17 -8.19 4.86
CA MET A 218 -8.20 -8.94 4.04
C MET A 218 -7.97 -10.38 4.53
N ARG A 219 -8.15 -10.66 5.84
CA ARG A 219 -8.09 -12.03 6.36
C ARG A 219 -9.23 -12.90 5.83
N GLU A 220 -10.43 -12.33 5.74
CA GLU A 220 -11.59 -12.98 5.14
C GLU A 220 -11.41 -13.20 3.64
N VAL A 221 -10.94 -12.17 2.92
CA VAL A 221 -10.64 -12.24 1.48
C VAL A 221 -9.68 -13.39 1.17
N LEU A 222 -8.58 -13.48 1.92
CA LEU A 222 -7.58 -14.54 1.71
C LEU A 222 -8.18 -15.93 1.93
N GLY A 223 -9.00 -16.11 2.97
CA GLY A 223 -9.69 -17.36 3.25
C GLY A 223 -10.68 -17.76 2.14
N ASP A 224 -11.47 -16.80 1.67
CA ASP A 224 -12.45 -17.02 0.61
C ASP A 224 -11.80 -17.33 -0.74
N VAL A 225 -10.83 -16.55 -1.17
CA VAL A 225 -10.17 -16.75 -2.47
C VAL A 225 -9.46 -18.09 -2.51
N ARG A 226 -8.80 -18.52 -1.43
CA ARG A 226 -8.19 -19.86 -1.34
C ARG A 226 -9.24 -20.97 -1.38
N ARG A 227 -10.39 -20.77 -0.72
CA ARG A 227 -11.49 -21.75 -0.78
C ARG A 227 -12.06 -21.84 -2.19
N TRP A 228 -12.40 -20.71 -2.81
CA TRP A 228 -12.95 -20.67 -4.16
C TRP A 228 -11.98 -21.20 -5.22
N HIS A 229 -10.69 -20.95 -5.06
CA HIS A 229 -9.65 -21.57 -5.90
C HIS A 229 -9.68 -23.11 -5.80
N ARG A 230 -9.79 -23.69 -4.59
CA ARG A 230 -9.91 -25.14 -4.42
C ARG A 230 -11.20 -25.72 -5.01
N GLU A 231 -12.30 -24.99 -4.91
CA GLU A 231 -13.59 -25.37 -5.50
C GLU A 231 -13.60 -25.22 -7.03
N ASN A 232 -12.77 -24.32 -7.59
CA ASN A 232 -12.72 -23.97 -9.01
C ASN A 232 -11.27 -23.99 -9.55
N PRO A 233 -10.55 -25.12 -9.51
CA PRO A 233 -9.10 -25.17 -9.78
C PRO A 233 -8.71 -24.74 -11.20
N ALA A 234 -9.56 -24.97 -12.20
CA ALA A 234 -9.38 -24.50 -13.58
C ALA A 234 -10.29 -23.30 -13.94
N GLY A 235 -11.12 -22.86 -12.99
CA GLY A 235 -12.24 -21.95 -13.23
C GLY A 235 -12.01 -20.55 -12.70
N TRP A 236 -10.91 -19.88 -13.04
CA TRP A 236 -10.58 -18.55 -12.52
C TRP A 236 -11.71 -17.51 -12.71
N ARG A 237 -12.46 -17.59 -13.81
CA ARG A 237 -13.63 -16.72 -14.06
C ARG A 237 -14.75 -16.93 -13.03
N ALA A 238 -14.92 -18.15 -12.52
CA ALA A 238 -15.88 -18.43 -11.46
C ALA A 238 -15.45 -17.78 -10.14
N THR A 239 -14.18 -17.94 -9.75
CA THR A 239 -13.61 -17.26 -8.58
C THR A 239 -13.68 -15.73 -8.70
N ARG A 240 -13.37 -15.17 -9.87
CA ARG A 240 -13.52 -13.74 -10.15
C ARG A 240 -14.95 -13.25 -9.93
N ARG A 241 -15.95 -13.97 -10.44
CA ARG A 241 -17.37 -13.64 -10.19
C ARG A 241 -17.71 -13.68 -8.70
N LEU A 242 -17.27 -14.72 -7.98
CA LEU A 242 -17.49 -14.83 -6.53
C LEU A 242 -16.86 -13.67 -5.75
N ILE A 243 -15.65 -13.24 -6.14
CA ILE A 243 -15.00 -12.05 -5.57
C ILE A 243 -15.86 -10.80 -5.80
N ARG A 244 -16.24 -10.52 -7.05
CA ARG A 244 -17.10 -9.38 -7.39
C ARG A 244 -18.40 -9.41 -6.57
N ASP A 245 -19.13 -10.52 -6.65
CA ASP A 245 -20.47 -10.63 -6.08
C ASP A 245 -20.47 -10.47 -4.55
N LYS A 246 -19.40 -10.90 -3.86
CA LYS A 246 -19.27 -10.76 -2.41
C LYS A 246 -18.72 -9.40 -1.97
N TYR A 247 -17.75 -8.85 -2.69
CA TYR A 247 -16.93 -7.74 -2.20
C TYR A 247 -17.18 -6.39 -2.88
N THR A 248 -17.93 -6.35 -3.98
CA THR A 248 -18.39 -5.08 -4.56
C THR A 248 -19.41 -4.41 -3.64
N LEU A 249 -19.09 -3.22 -3.16
CA LEU A 249 -19.92 -2.44 -2.25
C LEU A 249 -21.06 -1.72 -2.99
N PHE A 250 -20.85 -1.32 -4.25
CA PHE A 250 -21.82 -0.57 -5.04
C PHE A 250 -22.06 -1.19 -6.43
N PRO A 251 -22.71 -2.37 -6.49
CA PRO A 251 -22.97 -3.07 -7.75
C PRO A 251 -23.69 -2.17 -8.77
N GLY A 252 -23.16 -2.11 -9.99
CA GLY A 252 -23.71 -1.32 -11.10
C GLY A 252 -23.51 0.20 -11.02
N LYS A 253 -22.82 0.71 -10.00
CA LYS A 253 -22.61 2.17 -9.82
C LYS A 253 -21.18 2.65 -10.13
N ARG A 254 -20.22 1.73 -10.33
CA ARG A 254 -18.78 2.02 -10.52
C ARG A 254 -18.25 3.04 -9.49
N ASP A 255 -18.48 2.77 -8.20
CA ASP A 255 -17.96 3.62 -7.12
C ASP A 255 -16.43 3.45 -7.01
N ILE A 256 -15.71 4.55 -6.76
CA ILE A 256 -14.25 4.54 -6.67
C ILE A 256 -13.72 3.61 -5.57
N ARG A 257 -14.51 3.34 -4.51
CA ARG A 257 -14.13 2.39 -3.46
C ARG A 257 -14.02 0.95 -3.95
N ASP A 258 -14.75 0.59 -5.00
CA ASP A 258 -14.69 -0.74 -5.60
C ASP A 258 -13.51 -0.86 -6.58
N MET A 259 -13.04 0.25 -7.15
CA MET A 259 -11.94 0.29 -8.11
C MET A 259 -10.58 0.50 -7.43
N ASN A 260 -10.54 1.38 -6.44
CA ASN A 260 -9.34 1.91 -5.80
C ASN A 260 -9.27 1.55 -4.31
N GLY A 261 -9.93 0.45 -3.92
CA GLY A 261 -9.93 -0.10 -2.58
C GLY A 261 -9.11 -1.37 -2.45
N VAL A 262 -8.51 -1.61 -1.29
CA VAL A 262 -7.62 -2.78 -1.05
C VAL A 262 -8.31 -4.14 -1.14
N VAL A 263 -9.63 -4.21 -0.94
CA VAL A 263 -10.36 -5.49 -0.82
C VAL A 263 -10.45 -6.24 -2.15
N LEU A 264 -10.98 -5.59 -3.19
CA LEU A 264 -11.16 -6.22 -4.51
C LEU A 264 -9.82 -6.43 -5.22
N ASN A 265 -8.92 -5.44 -5.11
CA ASN A 265 -7.58 -5.52 -5.69
C ASN A 265 -6.72 -6.59 -4.99
N GLY A 266 -6.68 -6.59 -3.67
CA GLY A 266 -5.97 -7.63 -2.93
C GLY A 266 -6.54 -9.03 -3.20
N ALA A 267 -7.86 -9.17 -3.39
CA ALA A 267 -8.46 -10.42 -3.85
C ALA A 267 -7.98 -10.83 -5.26
N GLY A 268 -7.89 -9.86 -6.18
CA GLY A 268 -7.34 -10.03 -7.52
C GLY A 268 -5.89 -10.51 -7.51
N THR A 269 -5.02 -9.87 -6.72
CA THR A 269 -3.63 -10.27 -6.52
C THR A 269 -3.50 -11.69 -5.96
N ILE A 270 -4.22 -12.01 -4.88
CA ILE A 270 -4.19 -13.36 -4.27
C ILE A 270 -4.67 -14.41 -5.28
N ALA A 271 -5.73 -14.13 -6.03
CA ALA A 271 -6.24 -15.06 -7.02
C ALA A 271 -5.27 -15.23 -8.20
N ALA A 272 -4.64 -14.15 -8.66
CA ALA A 272 -3.63 -14.20 -9.72
C ALA A 272 -2.44 -15.07 -9.33
N LEU A 273 -1.94 -14.95 -8.09
CA LEU A 273 -0.86 -15.79 -7.57
C LEU A 273 -1.25 -17.28 -7.55
N LEU A 274 -2.48 -17.59 -7.13
CA LEU A 274 -2.96 -18.98 -7.05
C LEU A 274 -3.15 -19.61 -8.43
N TYR A 275 -3.80 -18.91 -9.36
CA TYR A 275 -4.07 -19.41 -10.70
C TYR A 275 -2.84 -19.38 -11.62
N GLY A 276 -1.89 -18.48 -11.37
CA GLY A 276 -0.62 -18.43 -12.08
C GLY A 276 0.37 -19.53 -11.67
N GLN A 277 0.16 -20.21 -10.53
CA GLN A 277 0.91 -21.41 -10.10
C GLN A 277 2.44 -21.26 -10.13
N GLY A 278 2.97 -20.06 -9.87
CA GLY A 278 4.41 -19.80 -9.90
C GLY A 278 4.99 -19.51 -11.30
N ASP A 279 4.15 -19.48 -12.34
CA ASP A 279 4.51 -18.97 -13.66
C ASP A 279 4.36 -17.45 -13.71
N PHE A 280 5.42 -16.74 -14.15
CA PHE A 280 5.45 -15.28 -14.15
C PHE A 280 4.43 -14.69 -15.13
N VAL A 281 4.40 -15.19 -16.37
CA VAL A 281 3.58 -14.62 -17.44
C VAL A 281 2.10 -14.90 -17.17
N GLU A 282 1.76 -16.12 -16.75
CA GLU A 282 0.39 -16.50 -16.44
C GLU A 282 -0.13 -15.78 -15.19
N THR A 283 0.71 -15.57 -14.18
CA THR A 283 0.31 -14.77 -12.99
C THR A 283 -0.07 -13.34 -13.40
N LEU A 284 0.75 -12.66 -14.21
CA LEU A 284 0.48 -11.31 -14.67
C LEU A 284 -0.75 -11.27 -15.59
N ARG A 285 -0.87 -12.23 -16.52
CA ARG A 285 -2.06 -12.38 -17.37
C ARG A 285 -3.32 -12.57 -16.54
N HIS A 286 -3.27 -13.32 -15.44
CA HIS A 286 -4.39 -13.44 -14.53
C HIS A 286 -4.69 -12.13 -13.81
N ALA A 287 -3.69 -11.42 -13.28
CA ALA A 287 -3.88 -10.12 -12.65
C ALA A 287 -4.61 -9.13 -13.59
N PHE A 288 -4.18 -9.06 -14.86
CA PHE A 288 -4.83 -8.25 -15.90
C PHE A 288 -6.31 -8.62 -16.10
N ASN A 289 -6.61 -9.92 -16.03
CA ASN A 289 -7.93 -10.47 -16.30
C ASN A 289 -8.89 -10.43 -15.10
N PHE A 290 -8.38 -10.43 -13.86
CA PHE A 290 -9.21 -10.26 -12.68
C PHE A 290 -9.86 -8.87 -12.66
N GLY A 291 -9.10 -7.84 -13.06
CA GLY A 291 -9.59 -6.49 -13.29
C GLY A 291 -9.29 -5.52 -12.15
N TRP A 292 -10.18 -4.54 -11.96
CA TRP A 292 -10.01 -3.42 -11.02
C TRP A 292 -8.70 -2.64 -11.31
N ASP A 293 -7.88 -2.29 -10.33
CA ASP A 293 -6.51 -1.76 -10.55
C ASP A 293 -5.58 -2.90 -10.97
N ALA A 294 -5.71 -3.28 -12.23
CA ALA A 294 -5.08 -4.46 -12.80
C ALA A 294 -3.55 -4.34 -12.92
N ASP A 295 -3.06 -3.14 -13.17
CA ASP A 295 -1.65 -2.72 -13.08
C ASP A 295 -1.09 -2.93 -11.69
N ASN A 296 -1.74 -2.41 -10.65
CA ASN A 296 -1.27 -2.62 -9.28
C ASN A 296 -1.29 -4.11 -8.89
N ASN A 297 -2.38 -4.81 -9.21
CA ASN A 297 -2.48 -6.24 -8.93
C ASN A 297 -1.35 -7.02 -9.61
N ALA A 298 -0.98 -6.62 -10.83
CA ALA A 298 0.14 -7.19 -11.56
C ALA A 298 1.49 -6.75 -11.02
N ALA A 299 1.65 -5.52 -10.53
CA ALA A 299 2.87 -4.99 -9.93
C ALA A 299 3.23 -5.76 -8.65
N THR A 300 2.28 -5.90 -7.72
CA THR A 300 2.49 -6.67 -6.48
C THR A 300 2.75 -8.15 -6.79
N SER A 301 1.98 -8.75 -7.70
CA SER A 301 2.18 -10.15 -8.11
C SER A 301 3.55 -10.35 -8.79
N GLY A 302 3.91 -9.46 -9.71
CA GLY A 302 5.17 -9.45 -10.42
C GLY A 302 6.36 -9.25 -9.50
N THR A 303 6.21 -8.46 -8.44
CA THR A 303 7.23 -8.32 -7.39
C THR A 303 7.50 -9.65 -6.70
N ILE A 304 6.46 -10.34 -6.24
CA ILE A 304 6.59 -11.63 -5.54
C ILE A 304 7.23 -12.67 -6.47
N LEU A 305 6.72 -12.81 -7.69
CA LEU A 305 7.25 -13.77 -8.67
C LEU A 305 8.67 -13.39 -9.11
N GLY A 306 8.96 -12.09 -9.25
CA GLY A 306 10.28 -11.57 -9.55
C GLY A 306 11.30 -11.90 -8.46
N VAL A 307 10.92 -11.82 -7.18
CA VAL A 307 11.75 -12.29 -6.05
C VAL A 307 11.95 -13.81 -6.11
N ILE A 308 10.92 -14.58 -6.44
CA ILE A 308 11.04 -16.04 -6.56
C ILE A 308 12.05 -16.41 -7.66
N LYS A 309 11.93 -15.79 -8.84
CA LYS A 309 12.69 -16.14 -10.05
C LYS A 309 14.07 -15.50 -10.12
N GLY A 310 14.22 -14.27 -9.62
CA GLY A 310 15.45 -13.49 -9.74
C GLY A 310 15.64 -12.81 -11.10
N ARG A 311 16.52 -11.81 -11.15
CA ARG A 311 16.79 -11.01 -12.35
C ARG A 311 17.39 -11.83 -13.48
N LYS A 312 18.34 -12.72 -13.18
CA LYS A 312 18.96 -13.61 -14.17
C LYS A 312 17.95 -14.45 -14.93
N TRP A 313 16.92 -14.95 -14.25
CA TRP A 313 15.85 -15.71 -14.89
C TRP A 313 15.01 -14.83 -15.84
N ILE A 314 14.70 -13.59 -15.44
CA ILE A 314 13.97 -12.65 -16.30
C ILE A 314 14.79 -12.34 -17.56
N ASP A 315 16.08 -12.03 -17.40
CA ASP A 315 16.97 -11.72 -18.52
C ASP A 315 17.10 -12.91 -19.49
N SER A 316 17.10 -14.16 -18.97
CA SER A 316 17.18 -15.35 -19.81
C SER A 316 15.94 -15.60 -20.67
N GLN A 317 14.81 -14.92 -20.42
CA GLN A 317 13.61 -15.03 -21.26
C GLN A 317 13.76 -14.33 -22.61
N GLY A 318 14.77 -13.45 -22.76
CA GLY A 318 14.99 -12.70 -24.01
C GLY A 318 13.95 -11.62 -24.29
N TRP A 319 13.22 -11.16 -23.27
CA TRP A 319 12.25 -10.07 -23.40
C TRP A 319 12.93 -8.74 -23.73
N ASN A 320 12.29 -7.95 -24.58
CA ASN A 320 12.83 -6.65 -25.00
C ASN A 320 12.60 -5.60 -23.89
N ILE A 321 13.61 -5.39 -23.04
CA ILE A 321 13.56 -4.50 -21.89
C ILE A 321 14.77 -3.57 -21.94
N ALA A 322 14.53 -2.27 -22.14
CA ALA A 322 15.59 -1.27 -22.08
C ALA A 322 15.91 -0.91 -20.62
N ASP A 323 17.21 -0.80 -20.30
CA ASP A 323 17.68 -0.40 -18.97
C ASP A 323 17.54 1.12 -18.74
N LEU A 324 16.31 1.59 -18.62
CA LEU A 324 15.96 3.00 -18.48
C LEU A 324 14.76 3.16 -17.54
N TYR A 325 14.82 4.15 -16.66
CA TYR A 325 13.74 4.60 -15.80
C TYR A 325 13.60 6.12 -15.89
N ARG A 326 12.63 6.59 -16.68
CA ARG A 326 12.42 8.02 -16.91
C ARG A 326 11.60 8.64 -15.79
N ASN A 327 12.16 9.67 -15.16
CA ASN A 327 11.37 10.52 -14.31
C ASN A 327 10.49 11.48 -15.13
N THR A 328 9.17 11.32 -15.03
CA THR A 328 8.19 12.18 -15.71
C THR A 328 7.31 12.96 -14.73
N SER A 329 7.28 12.59 -13.45
CA SER A 329 6.28 13.06 -12.48
C SER A 329 6.85 13.62 -11.18
N ARG A 330 8.14 13.39 -10.86
CA ARG A 330 8.74 13.74 -9.56
C ARG A 330 9.70 14.92 -9.67
N ASP A 331 9.28 16.09 -9.22
CA ASP A 331 9.99 17.36 -9.49
C ASP A 331 11.43 17.35 -8.95
N GLY A 332 12.39 17.88 -9.71
CA GLY A 332 13.77 18.05 -9.24
C GLY A 332 14.61 16.77 -9.08
N LEU A 333 14.03 15.57 -9.26
CA LEU A 333 14.79 14.31 -9.28
C LEU A 333 15.22 13.93 -10.71
N PRO A 334 16.40 13.32 -10.92
CA PRO A 334 16.81 12.88 -12.25
C PRO A 334 16.12 11.57 -12.65
N GLY A 335 16.05 11.24 -13.95
CA GLY A 335 15.84 9.86 -14.36
C GLY A 335 17.04 8.97 -13.99
N GLU A 336 16.87 7.65 -14.01
CA GLU A 336 17.95 6.69 -13.79
C GLU A 336 17.79 5.44 -14.67
N THR A 337 18.52 4.37 -14.36
CA THR A 337 18.37 3.06 -15.02
C THR A 337 17.73 2.05 -14.07
N LEU A 338 17.12 1.00 -14.61
CA LEU A 338 16.58 -0.09 -13.79
C LEU A 338 17.70 -0.78 -12.99
N THR A 339 18.90 -0.84 -13.56
CA THR A 339 20.11 -1.33 -12.89
C THR A 339 20.49 -0.47 -11.68
N ARG A 340 20.43 0.86 -11.80
CA ARG A 340 20.76 1.79 -10.70
C ARG A 340 19.71 1.73 -9.58
N PHE A 341 18.43 1.62 -9.96
CA PHE A 341 17.33 1.51 -9.01
C PHE A 341 17.44 0.18 -8.24
N GLY A 342 17.62 -0.94 -8.94
CA GLY A 342 17.85 -2.23 -8.28
C GLY A 342 19.11 -2.23 -7.40
N GLY A 343 20.16 -1.51 -7.80
CA GLY A 343 21.36 -1.32 -6.98
C GLY A 343 21.11 -0.53 -5.69
N ARG A 344 20.23 0.48 -5.75
CA ARG A 344 19.79 1.26 -4.57
C ARG A 344 19.08 0.37 -3.57
N LEU A 345 18.10 -0.41 -4.02
CA LEU A 345 17.38 -1.36 -3.17
C LEU A 345 18.33 -2.39 -2.53
N ALA A 346 19.27 -2.93 -3.32
CA ALA A 346 20.30 -3.84 -2.80
C ALA A 346 21.17 -3.19 -1.71
N ALA A 347 21.59 -1.95 -1.89
CA ALA A 347 22.37 -1.22 -0.88
C ALA A 347 21.57 -0.98 0.41
N LEU A 348 20.31 -0.55 0.28
CA LEU A 348 19.40 -0.36 1.41
C LEU A 348 19.10 -1.67 2.13
N SER A 349 18.98 -2.78 1.40
CA SER A 349 18.79 -4.10 2.01
C SER A 349 19.95 -4.49 2.93
N ARG A 350 21.19 -4.14 2.58
CA ARG A 350 22.35 -4.37 3.47
C ARG A 350 22.27 -3.55 4.75
N ILE A 351 21.75 -2.33 4.69
CA ILE A 351 21.52 -1.49 5.88
C ILE A 351 20.46 -2.15 6.77
N VAL A 352 19.36 -2.62 6.19
CA VAL A 352 18.28 -3.32 6.92
C VAL A 352 18.76 -4.63 7.54
N ALA A 353 19.61 -5.39 6.85
CA ALA A 353 20.18 -6.64 7.37
C ALA A 353 21.11 -6.43 8.57
N GLY A 354 21.75 -5.26 8.67
CA GLY A 354 22.77 -4.94 9.69
C GLY A 354 24.11 -5.62 9.40
N GLN A 355 25.09 -5.44 10.30
CA GLN A 355 26.47 -5.92 10.13
C GLN A 355 26.67 -7.45 10.25
N ASN A 356 25.59 -8.23 10.40
CA ASN A 356 25.69 -9.68 10.60
C ASN A 356 25.67 -10.44 9.26
N HIS A 357 26.72 -11.24 9.02
CA HIS A 357 26.95 -12.03 7.80
C HIS A 357 25.95 -13.20 7.57
N LYS A 358 24.94 -13.36 8.43
CA LYS A 358 23.84 -14.33 8.27
C LYS A 358 22.52 -13.58 8.25
N LEU A 359 21.68 -13.82 7.24
CA LEU A 359 20.31 -13.32 7.18
C LEU A 359 19.55 -13.71 8.45
N PRO A 360 19.21 -12.76 9.34
CA PRO A 360 18.36 -13.05 10.47
C PRO A 360 16.92 -13.18 9.94
N VAL A 361 16.41 -14.41 9.85
CA VAL A 361 15.04 -14.68 9.41
C VAL A 361 14.05 -14.35 10.53
N GLU A 362 12.96 -13.66 10.21
CA GLU A 362 11.87 -13.39 11.15
C GLU A 362 10.66 -14.26 10.82
N SER A 363 9.96 -14.75 11.84
CA SER A 363 8.64 -15.35 11.64
C SER A 363 7.62 -14.25 11.30
N PRO A 364 6.68 -14.49 10.37
CA PRO A 364 5.59 -13.55 10.10
C PRO A 364 4.70 -13.35 11.32
N ALA A 365 4.32 -12.11 11.60
CA ALA A 365 3.42 -11.76 12.70
C ALA A 365 2.83 -10.36 12.46
N ASN A 366 1.59 -10.15 12.92
CA ASN A 366 0.97 -8.83 12.92
C ASN A 366 1.65 -7.92 13.95
N ILE A 367 2.12 -6.75 13.50
CA ILE A 367 2.84 -5.80 14.34
C ILE A 367 2.01 -4.55 14.64
N GLU A 368 1.00 -4.25 13.83
CA GLU A 368 -0.01 -3.23 14.10
C GLU A 368 -1.41 -3.85 13.93
N PRO A 369 -2.12 -4.11 15.05
CA PRO A 369 -3.49 -4.59 15.00
C PRO A 369 -4.45 -3.47 14.59
N LEU A 370 -5.68 -3.85 14.21
CA LEU A 370 -6.73 -2.88 13.93
C LEU A 370 -7.19 -2.18 15.21
N ASP A 371 -7.19 -0.86 15.19
CA ASP A 371 -7.60 -0.05 16.34
C ASP A 371 -9.12 0.16 16.45
N ASP A 372 -9.57 0.52 17.66
CA ASP A 372 -10.92 1.02 17.91
C ASP A 372 -11.06 2.49 17.42
N ALA A 373 -11.94 2.70 16.44
CA ALA A 373 -12.19 4.01 15.84
C ALA A 373 -12.72 5.06 16.83
N ALA A 374 -13.57 4.66 17.79
CA ALA A 374 -14.15 5.58 18.76
C ALA A 374 -13.10 6.07 19.76
N ALA A 375 -12.26 5.15 20.24
CA ALA A 375 -11.12 5.47 21.11
C ALA A 375 -10.13 6.42 20.41
N LYS A 376 -9.85 6.20 19.11
CA LYS A 376 -9.00 7.08 18.29
C LYS A 376 -9.54 8.51 18.19
N LEU A 377 -10.84 8.68 17.96
CA LEU A 377 -11.45 10.00 17.86
C LEU A 377 -11.31 10.78 19.17
N ALA A 378 -11.68 10.17 20.29
CA ALA A 378 -11.60 10.81 21.61
C ALA A 378 -10.15 11.21 21.97
N ALA A 379 -9.19 10.30 21.76
CA ALA A 379 -7.78 10.58 22.00
C ALA A 379 -7.24 11.70 21.09
N LEU A 380 -7.62 11.69 19.81
CA LEU A 380 -7.17 12.71 18.86
C LEU A 380 -7.80 14.09 19.16
N GLN A 381 -9.08 14.15 19.49
CA GLN A 381 -9.76 15.37 19.94
C GLN A 381 -9.06 15.96 21.18
N ALA A 382 -8.80 15.14 22.20
CA ALA A 382 -8.12 15.58 23.43
C ALA A 382 -6.72 16.14 23.14
N ARG A 383 -5.95 15.46 22.27
CA ARG A 383 -4.60 15.89 21.88
C ARG A 383 -4.61 17.16 21.02
N MET A 384 -5.56 17.29 20.10
CA MET A 384 -5.58 18.38 19.11
C MET A 384 -6.27 19.64 19.62
N LYS A 385 -7.25 19.56 20.52
CA LYS A 385 -7.99 20.71 21.03
C LYS A 385 -7.10 21.89 21.50
N PRO A 386 -6.09 21.71 22.38
CA PRO A 386 -5.25 22.84 22.80
C PRO A 386 -4.42 23.43 21.65
N LEU A 387 -4.01 22.61 20.68
CA LEU A 387 -3.28 23.07 19.49
C LEU A 387 -4.19 23.87 18.55
N ILE A 388 -5.43 23.41 18.35
CA ILE A 388 -6.45 24.13 17.58
C ILE A 388 -6.71 25.50 18.19
N GLU A 389 -6.92 25.57 19.52
CA GLU A 389 -7.17 26.83 20.22
C GLU A 389 -5.99 27.81 20.09
N LYS A 390 -4.76 27.31 20.19
CA LYS A 390 -3.54 28.10 19.94
C LYS A 390 -3.48 28.59 18.48
N ASP A 391 -3.70 27.71 17.52
CA ASP A 391 -3.57 28.00 16.09
C ASP A 391 -4.62 28.99 15.57
N LEU A 392 -5.81 29.08 16.20
CA LEU A 392 -6.83 30.10 15.87
C LEU A 392 -6.29 31.53 16.05
N ALA A 393 -5.40 31.75 17.02
CA ALA A 393 -4.73 33.03 17.25
C ALA A 393 -3.48 33.23 16.38
N GLY A 394 -3.09 32.23 15.59
CA GLY A 394 -1.88 32.22 14.78
C GLY A 394 -1.99 32.99 13.46
N ASN A 395 -0.99 32.75 12.59
CA ASN A 395 -0.96 33.25 11.22
C ASN A 395 -2.04 32.57 10.34
N ALA A 396 -2.16 32.99 9.08
CA ALA A 396 -3.19 32.47 8.18
C ALA A 396 -3.13 30.94 7.97
N GLN A 397 -1.93 30.36 7.88
CA GLN A 397 -1.77 28.91 7.70
C GLN A 397 -2.19 28.15 8.98
N ALA A 398 -1.77 28.62 10.15
CA ALA A 398 -2.20 28.06 11.43
C ALA A 398 -3.73 28.16 11.60
N GLN A 399 -4.31 29.29 11.24
CA GLN A 399 -5.75 29.50 11.24
C GLN A 399 -6.49 28.52 10.31
N ALA A 400 -5.97 28.28 9.09
CA ALA A 400 -6.53 27.29 8.18
C ALA A 400 -6.44 25.87 8.77
N ARG A 401 -5.30 25.52 9.36
CA ARG A 401 -5.08 24.25 10.08
C ARG A 401 -6.10 24.04 11.19
N ALA A 402 -6.26 25.03 12.06
CA ALA A 402 -7.19 24.99 13.18
C ALA A 402 -8.63 24.78 12.73
N ALA A 403 -9.07 25.54 11.72
CA ALA A 403 -10.42 25.40 11.17
C ALA A 403 -10.65 23.99 10.60
N TYR A 404 -9.70 23.47 9.81
CA TYR A 404 -9.84 22.15 9.21
C TYR A 404 -9.89 21.03 10.26
N LEU A 405 -8.95 21.04 11.22
CA LEU A 405 -8.91 20.06 12.32
C LEU A 405 -10.19 20.13 13.16
N ALA A 406 -10.68 21.34 13.46
CA ALA A 406 -11.92 21.52 14.21
C ALA A 406 -13.13 20.95 13.47
N ILE A 407 -13.20 21.11 12.15
CA ILE A 407 -14.28 20.54 11.32
C ILE A 407 -14.18 19.02 11.30
N ALA A 408 -13.00 18.49 10.97
CA ALA A 408 -12.78 17.07 10.79
C ALA A 408 -13.00 16.28 12.10
N LEU A 409 -12.58 16.85 13.24
CA LEU A 409 -12.72 16.26 14.56
C LEU A 409 -14.01 16.66 15.29
N ASP A 410 -14.98 17.29 14.62
CA ASP A 410 -16.27 17.67 15.19
C ASP A 410 -16.20 18.62 16.41
N LEU A 411 -15.19 19.48 16.45
CA LEU A 411 -15.00 20.51 17.48
C LEU A 411 -15.49 21.90 17.02
N ALA A 412 -15.78 22.06 15.73
CA ALA A 412 -16.22 23.31 15.13
C ALA A 412 -17.49 23.91 15.78
N PRO A 413 -18.55 23.15 16.14
CA PRO A 413 -19.76 23.72 16.74
C PRO A 413 -19.49 24.50 18.04
N ALA A 414 -18.61 24.00 18.90
CA ALA A 414 -18.23 24.66 20.15
C ALA A 414 -17.36 25.90 19.89
N LEU A 415 -16.38 25.79 18.99
CA LEU A 415 -15.42 26.87 18.71
C LEU A 415 -16.05 28.04 17.97
N ARG A 416 -17.03 27.78 17.09
CA ARG A 416 -17.74 28.80 16.32
C ARG A 416 -18.39 29.87 17.20
N ASN A 417 -18.96 29.45 18.32
CA ASN A 417 -19.67 30.36 19.24
C ASN A 417 -18.72 30.99 20.27
N ALA A 418 -17.63 30.31 20.63
CA ALA A 418 -16.75 30.71 21.72
C ALA A 418 -15.53 31.53 21.28
N ASN A 419 -15.11 31.46 20.01
CA ASN A 419 -13.85 32.08 19.57
C ASN A 419 -14.08 33.17 18.50
N PRO A 420 -13.74 34.45 18.79
CA PRO A 420 -13.93 35.55 17.84
C PRO A 420 -13.06 35.44 16.58
N GLN A 421 -11.99 34.64 16.60
CA GLN A 421 -11.13 34.40 15.43
C GLN A 421 -11.70 33.34 14.48
N TRP A 422 -12.79 32.65 14.83
CA TRP A 422 -13.34 31.54 14.04
C TRP A 422 -13.61 31.94 12.58
N MET A 423 -14.32 33.05 12.35
CA MET A 423 -14.63 33.49 10.98
C MET A 423 -13.38 33.90 10.19
N LYS A 424 -12.32 34.36 10.86
CA LYS A 424 -11.03 34.61 10.22
C LYS A 424 -10.36 33.30 9.82
N ALA A 425 -10.45 32.27 10.65
CA ALA A 425 -9.94 30.94 10.37
C ALA A 425 -10.65 30.24 9.21
N ILE A 426 -11.98 30.34 9.14
CA ILE A 426 -12.77 29.86 7.99
C ILE A 426 -12.35 30.56 6.69
N ARG A 427 -12.18 31.89 6.71
CA ARG A 427 -11.68 32.65 5.55
C ARG A 427 -10.24 32.31 5.17
N ALA A 428 -9.41 31.90 6.13
CA ALA A 428 -8.05 31.45 5.84
C ALA A 428 -8.10 30.08 5.14
N LEU A 429 -8.88 29.14 5.67
CA LEU A 429 -9.06 27.81 5.08
C LEU A 429 -9.65 27.87 3.67
N SER A 430 -10.64 28.75 3.42
CA SER A 430 -11.27 28.88 2.10
C SER A 430 -10.33 29.37 0.99
N LYS A 431 -9.16 29.93 1.34
CA LYS A 431 -8.13 30.35 0.36
C LYS A 431 -7.31 29.19 -0.18
N HIS A 432 -7.34 28.02 0.47
CA HIS A 432 -6.65 26.82 0.00
C HIS A 432 -7.53 26.09 -1.03
N SER A 433 -7.55 26.60 -2.26
CA SER A 433 -8.44 26.13 -3.33
C SER A 433 -8.33 24.63 -3.58
N GLY A 434 -7.12 24.07 -3.63
CA GLY A 434 -6.90 22.64 -3.83
C GLY A 434 -7.49 21.78 -2.72
N LEU A 435 -7.35 22.19 -1.45
CA LEU A 435 -7.98 21.52 -0.31
C LEU A 435 -9.52 21.60 -0.40
N MET A 436 -10.06 22.76 -0.80
CA MET A 436 -11.50 22.92 -0.99
C MET A 436 -12.03 22.05 -2.13
N GLN A 437 -11.29 21.89 -3.22
CA GLN A 437 -11.66 20.99 -4.31
C GLN A 437 -11.73 19.53 -3.81
N VAL A 438 -10.66 19.03 -3.18
CA VAL A 438 -10.65 17.63 -2.76
C VAL A 438 -11.67 17.33 -1.65
N LEU A 439 -11.95 18.29 -0.75
CA LEU A 439 -12.96 18.17 0.30
C LEU A 439 -14.37 18.09 -0.30
N PHE A 440 -14.74 19.04 -1.16
CA PHE A 440 -16.13 19.15 -1.63
C PHE A 440 -16.45 18.27 -2.84
N HIS A 441 -15.48 17.98 -3.70
CA HIS A 441 -15.75 17.33 -4.99
C HIS A 441 -15.14 15.93 -5.13
N ASP A 442 -14.01 15.67 -4.47
CA ASP A 442 -13.29 14.39 -4.64
C ASP A 442 -13.50 13.42 -3.47
N SER A 443 -13.89 13.89 -2.28
CA SER A 443 -13.98 13.03 -1.08
C SER A 443 -15.08 11.98 -1.19
N PRO A 444 -14.76 10.68 -1.19
CA PRO A 444 -15.72 9.63 -1.51
C PRO A 444 -16.44 9.09 -0.29
N GLY A 445 -17.55 8.40 -0.55
CA GLY A 445 -18.28 7.62 0.43
C GLY A 445 -18.78 8.42 1.63
N GLU A 446 -19.04 7.67 2.70
CA GLU A 446 -19.63 8.19 3.93
C GLU A 446 -18.70 9.15 4.70
N PRO A 447 -17.39 8.87 4.89
CA PRO A 447 -16.49 9.83 5.54
C PRO A 447 -16.43 11.18 4.80
N GLY A 448 -16.41 11.15 3.46
CA GLY A 448 -16.41 12.36 2.65
C GLY A 448 -17.71 13.16 2.78
N ARG A 449 -18.87 12.47 2.81
CA ARG A 449 -20.17 13.10 3.06
C ARG A 449 -20.22 13.81 4.40
N ILE A 450 -19.85 13.12 5.49
CA ILE A 450 -19.82 13.67 6.84
C ILE A 450 -18.90 14.90 6.90
N LEU A 451 -17.71 14.82 6.31
CA LEU A 451 -16.76 15.94 6.31
C LEU A 451 -17.31 17.16 5.57
N ARG A 452 -17.99 16.98 4.44
CA ARG A 452 -18.65 18.07 3.70
C ARG A 452 -19.78 18.72 4.49
N GLU A 453 -20.61 17.92 5.16
CA GLU A 453 -21.72 18.43 5.97
C GLU A 453 -21.20 19.26 7.14
N ARG A 454 -20.16 18.78 7.84
CA ARG A 454 -19.49 19.53 8.90
C ARG A 454 -18.84 20.81 8.36
N ALA A 455 -18.19 20.75 7.20
CA ALA A 455 -17.58 21.92 6.56
C ALA A 455 -18.62 23.00 6.21
N ALA A 456 -19.77 22.60 5.66
CA ALA A 456 -20.88 23.51 5.36
C ALA A 456 -21.46 24.12 6.65
N ALA A 457 -21.70 23.31 7.68
CA ALA A 457 -22.20 23.77 8.98
C ALA A 457 -21.21 24.73 9.69
N ALA A 458 -19.91 24.58 9.43
CA ALA A 458 -18.86 25.47 9.91
C ALA A 458 -18.77 26.81 9.18
N GLY A 459 -19.47 26.96 8.05
CA GLY A 459 -19.53 28.20 7.26
C GLY A 459 -18.64 28.22 6.02
N LEU A 460 -18.09 27.08 5.59
CA LEU A 460 -17.41 26.98 4.30
C LEU A 460 -18.44 26.87 3.16
N ILE A 461 -18.11 27.52 2.05
CA ILE A 461 -18.92 27.48 0.83
C ILE A 461 -18.17 26.60 -0.19
N PRO A 462 -18.83 25.59 -0.80
CA PRO A 462 -18.22 24.79 -1.84
C PRO A 462 -17.75 25.67 -3.02
N PRO A 463 -16.50 25.54 -3.49
CA PRO A 463 -16.06 26.24 -4.68
C PRO A 463 -16.71 25.64 -5.94
N PRO A 464 -16.76 26.37 -7.08
CA PRO A 464 -17.07 25.76 -8.36
C PRO A 464 -16.15 24.58 -8.62
N LYS A 465 -16.70 23.48 -9.15
CA LYS A 465 -15.91 22.29 -9.48
C LYS A 465 -14.90 22.65 -10.57
N GLN A 466 -13.62 22.40 -10.32
CA GLN A 466 -12.58 22.53 -11.33
C GLN A 466 -12.58 21.30 -12.25
N PRO A 467 -12.25 21.49 -13.54
CA PRO A 467 -12.22 20.40 -14.52
C PRO A 467 -11.18 19.33 -14.20
#